data_AF-A0A7C5M334-F1
#
_entry.id   AF-A0A7C5M334-F1
#
_cell.length_a   1.000
_cell.length_b   1.000
_cell.length_c   1.000
_cell.angle_alpha   90.00
_cell.angle_beta   90.00
_cell.angle_gamma   90.00
#
_symmetry.space_group_name_H-M   'P 1'
#
loop_
_entity.id
_entity.type
_entity.pdbx_description
1 polymer ?
#
loop_
_entity_poly.entity_id
_entity_poly.type
_entity_poly.pdbx_seq_one_letter_code
_entity_poly.pdbx_strand_id
1 'polypeptide(L)'
;TTVSEHNNDYFELEKSVDAENWQVIGHVSGQGNSQRTTQYHFLDQFPFAGLQYYRLKQVDFDGSYTYSETILVEHPGTDTPVFQIFPNPVTANQIQIKALTFDKIIDLQVVDLQGKMINILVKKSERGKYLADLSQLPSGLYIAIIHTARGTYRSKLLKL
;
A
#
# COMPACT_ATOMS: atom_id res chain seq x y z
N THR A 1 14.61 10.72 17.27
CA THR A 1 15.72 11.34 18.02
C THR A 1 16.57 10.23 18.59
N THR A 2 17.79 10.02 18.10
CA THR A 2 18.73 9.03 18.66
C THR A 2 19.68 9.73 19.63
N VAL A 3 19.89 9.14 20.82
CA VAL A 3 20.67 9.78 21.92
C VAL A 3 22.18 9.55 21.77
N SER A 4 22.59 8.50 21.05
CA SER A 4 23.97 8.28 20.60
C SER A 4 23.98 7.24 19.48
N GLU A 5 24.70 7.52 18.39
CA GLU A 5 24.93 6.55 17.31
C GLU A 5 26.34 6.01 17.43
N HIS A 6 26.47 4.69 17.63
CA HIS A 6 27.75 4.01 17.69
C HIS A 6 27.78 2.98 16.56
N ASN A 7 28.75 3.09 15.65
CA ASN A 7 28.95 2.18 14.51
C ASN A 7 27.77 2.00 13.54
N ASN A 8 26.86 2.97 13.46
CA ASN A 8 25.65 2.87 12.64
C ASN A 8 25.92 3.16 11.15
N ASP A 9 25.66 2.18 10.28
CA ASP A 9 25.73 2.32 8.82
C ASP A 9 24.44 2.93 8.27
N TYR A 10 23.28 2.39 8.65
CA TYR A 10 21.97 2.92 8.25
C TYR A 10 20.81 2.45 9.14
N PHE A 11 19.70 3.19 9.05
CA PHE A 11 18.41 2.78 9.57
C PHE A 11 17.52 2.27 8.45
N GLU A 12 16.84 1.16 8.69
CA GLU A 12 15.66 0.74 7.94
C GLU A 12 14.41 1.15 8.73
N LEU A 13 13.47 1.84 8.08
CA LEU A 13 12.14 2.02 8.62
C LEU A 13 11.29 0.83 8.19
N GLU A 14 10.81 0.08 9.16
CA GLU A 14 9.92 -1.05 8.97
C GLU A 14 8.50 -0.71 9.40
N LYS A 15 7.55 -1.29 8.68
CA LYS A 15 6.11 -1.10 8.87
C LYS A 15 5.41 -2.45 8.91
N SER A 16 4.43 -2.58 9.80
CA SER A 16 3.58 -3.75 9.94
C SER A 16 2.13 -3.35 10.21
N VAL A 17 1.19 -4.25 9.90
CA VAL A 17 -0.24 -4.12 10.23
C VAL A 17 -0.69 -5.09 11.31
N ASP A 18 0.16 -6.04 11.69
CA ASP A 18 -0.12 -7.13 12.64
C ASP A 18 0.95 -7.28 13.72
N ALA A 19 2.00 -6.45 13.68
CA ALA A 19 3.20 -6.50 14.52
C ALA A 19 4.03 -7.79 14.38
N GLU A 20 3.69 -8.67 13.44
CA GLU A 20 4.38 -9.95 13.19
C GLU A 20 5.13 -9.93 11.86
N ASN A 21 4.46 -9.46 10.80
CA ASN A 21 4.98 -9.37 9.44
C ASN A 21 5.44 -7.94 9.15
N TRP A 22 6.74 -7.76 8.96
CA TRP A 22 7.37 -6.46 8.79
C TRP A 22 7.83 -6.24 7.35
N GLN A 23 7.59 -5.03 6.84
CA GLN A 23 8.03 -4.59 5.52
C GLN A 23 8.92 -3.35 5.67
N VAL A 24 10.08 -3.38 5.02
CA VAL A 24 10.92 -2.19 4.88
C VAL A 24 10.26 -1.19 3.92
N ILE A 25 10.06 0.04 4.41
CA ILE A 25 9.44 1.14 3.65
C ILE A 25 10.41 2.30 3.37
N GLY A 26 11.59 2.32 3.99
CA GLY A 26 12.59 3.35 3.74
C GLY A 26 13.94 3.03 4.36
N HIS A 27 15.01 3.57 3.77
CA HIS A 27 16.36 3.52 4.31
C HIS A 27 16.85 4.94 4.53
N VAL A 28 17.57 5.16 5.63
CA VAL A 28 18.19 6.43 5.95
C VAL A 28 19.62 6.15 6.39
N SER A 29 20.60 6.68 5.65
CA SER A 29 22.01 6.50 6.00
C SER A 29 22.31 7.07 7.40
N GLY A 30 23.04 6.29 8.19
CA GLY A 30 23.57 6.70 9.47
C GLY A 30 24.72 7.70 9.30
N GLN A 31 25.11 8.37 10.38
CA GLN A 31 26.31 9.23 10.39
C GLN A 31 27.55 8.52 10.97
N GLY A 32 27.51 7.19 11.09
CA GLY A 32 28.61 6.38 11.61
C GLY A 32 28.77 6.48 13.12
N ASN A 33 29.38 7.57 13.59
CA ASN A 33 29.57 7.87 15.01
C ASN A 33 29.14 9.31 15.29
N SER A 34 28.00 9.48 15.95
CA SER A 34 27.53 10.81 16.36
C SER A 34 27.26 10.85 17.86
N GLN A 35 27.98 11.74 18.54
CA GLN A 35 27.68 12.16 19.92
C GLN A 35 26.63 13.29 19.96
N ARG A 36 26.18 13.77 18.80
CA ARG A 36 25.12 14.78 18.68
C ARG A 36 23.82 14.12 18.29
N THR A 37 22.75 14.55 18.94
CA THR A 37 21.38 14.15 18.61
C THR A 37 21.07 14.44 17.14
N THR A 38 20.93 13.40 16.33
CA THR A 38 20.52 13.53 14.92
C THR A 38 19.01 13.39 14.82
N GLN A 39 18.38 14.31 14.08
CA GLN A 39 16.96 14.26 13.78
C GLN A 39 16.77 13.76 12.34
N TYR A 40 16.16 12.58 12.23
CA TYR A 40 15.77 12.01 10.95
C TYR A 40 14.27 12.20 10.74
N HIS A 41 13.90 12.43 9.49
CA HIS A 41 12.52 12.58 9.08
C HIS A 41 12.26 11.60 7.94
N PHE A 42 11.19 10.82 8.08
CA PHE A 42 10.69 9.96 7.03
C PHE A 42 9.18 10.16 6.91
N LEU A 43 8.70 10.32 5.67
CA LEU A 43 7.29 10.45 5.38
C LEU A 43 6.78 9.15 4.76
N ASP A 44 5.91 8.44 5.47
CA ASP A 44 5.13 7.35 4.87
C ASP A 44 4.10 7.95 3.92
N GLN A 45 4.34 7.83 2.61
CA GLN A 45 3.46 8.35 1.57
C GLN A 45 2.18 7.50 1.38
N PHE A 46 2.14 6.30 1.96
CA PHE A 46 1.04 5.34 1.77
C PHE A 46 0.66 4.68 3.11
N PRO A 47 0.20 5.45 4.12
CA PRO A 47 -0.33 4.88 5.35
C PRO A 47 -1.61 4.07 5.06
N PHE A 48 -1.72 2.88 5.67
CA PHE A 48 -2.95 2.10 5.70
C PHE A 48 -3.98 2.80 6.60
N ALA A 49 -5.26 2.61 6.34
CA ALA A 49 -6.28 2.98 7.30
C ALA A 49 -6.22 2.06 8.52
N GLY A 50 -6.48 2.62 9.70
CA GLY A 50 -6.48 1.91 10.97
C GLY A 50 -5.11 1.86 11.64
N LEU A 51 -4.92 0.81 12.45
CA LEU A 51 -3.72 0.64 13.26
C LEU A 51 -2.54 0.16 12.41
N GLN A 52 -1.40 0.82 12.60
CA GLN A 52 -0.14 0.51 11.94
C GLN A 52 0.99 0.55 12.93
N TYR A 53 1.92 -0.37 12.78
CA TYR A 53 3.11 -0.49 13.63
C TYR A 53 4.33 -0.06 12.83
N TYR A 54 5.18 0.74 13.45
CA TYR A 54 6.44 1.16 12.88
C TYR A 54 7.57 0.88 13.86
N ARG A 55 8.73 0.51 13.34
CA ARG A 55 9.96 0.42 14.11
C ARG A 55 11.13 0.79 13.23
N LEU A 56 12.21 1.24 13.85
CA LEU A 56 13.50 1.40 13.19
C LEU A 56 14.34 0.17 13.43
N LYS A 57 15.03 -0.28 12.41
CA LYS A 57 16.12 -1.24 12.51
C LYS A 57 17.41 -0.51 12.23
N GLN A 58 18.25 -0.35 13.25
CA GLN A 58 19.59 0.18 13.10
C GLN A 58 20.50 -0.96 12.64
N VAL A 59 21.26 -0.75 11.57
CA VAL A 59 22.24 -1.71 11.06
C VAL A 59 23.63 -1.09 11.19
N ASP A 60 24.52 -1.80 11.87
CA ASP A 60 25.89 -1.37 12.07
C ASP A 60 26.78 -1.82 10.89
N PHE A 61 27.97 -1.23 10.74
CA PHE A 61 28.88 -1.54 9.62
C PHE A 61 29.31 -3.01 9.51
N ASP A 62 29.21 -3.77 10.59
CA ASP A 62 29.49 -5.21 10.63
C ASP A 62 28.26 -6.08 10.28
N GLY A 63 27.12 -5.44 9.98
CA GLY A 63 25.86 -6.09 9.64
C GLY A 63 25.03 -6.52 10.85
N SER A 64 25.49 -6.30 12.08
CA SER A 64 24.66 -6.48 13.28
C SER A 64 23.54 -5.44 13.30
N TYR A 65 22.44 -5.76 13.97
CA TYR A 65 21.29 -4.85 14.01
C TYR A 65 20.56 -4.86 15.33
N THR A 66 19.91 -3.73 15.62
CA THR A 66 19.02 -3.56 16.78
C THR A 66 17.72 -2.91 16.35
N TYR A 67 16.62 -3.24 17.04
CA TYR A 67 15.33 -2.63 16.80
C TYR A 67 15.04 -1.54 17.84
N SER A 68 14.39 -0.46 17.40
CA SER A 68 13.77 0.48 18.32
C SER A 68 12.53 -0.13 18.98
N GLU A 69 11.97 0.60 19.95
CA GLU A 69 10.59 0.38 20.35
C GLU A 69 9.65 0.45 19.14
N THR A 70 8.63 -0.40 19.17
CA THR A 70 7.56 -0.38 18.18
C THR A 70 6.57 0.70 18.54
N ILE A 71 6.32 1.62 17.61
CA ILE A 71 5.30 2.66 17.76
C ILE A 71 4.04 2.24 17.03
N LEU A 72 2.90 2.39 17.69
CA LEU A 72 1.58 2.21 17.11
C LEU A 72 1.04 3.57 16.66
N VAL A 73 0.67 3.67 15.40
CA VAL A 73 0.05 4.85 14.81
C VAL A 73 -1.32 4.45 14.28
N GLU A 74 -2.35 5.10 14.79
CA GLU A 74 -3.67 5.03 14.18
C GLU A 74 -3.75 6.08 13.08
N HIS A 75 -3.93 5.63 11.86
CA HIS A 75 -4.28 6.51 10.77
C HIS A 75 -5.79 6.42 10.56
N PRO A 76 -6.59 7.40 11.04
CA PRO A 76 -8.03 7.40 10.79
C PRO A 76 -8.19 7.46 9.28
N GLY A 77 -8.57 6.34 8.67
CA GLY A 77 -8.62 6.20 7.22
C GLY A 77 -9.28 7.42 6.62
N THR A 78 -8.54 8.21 5.85
CA THR A 78 -9.18 9.24 5.04
C THR A 78 -9.91 8.51 3.92
N ASP A 79 -10.92 9.13 3.31
CA ASP A 79 -11.57 8.69 2.07
C ASP A 79 -10.59 8.57 0.87
N THR A 80 -9.28 8.53 1.12
CA THR A 80 -8.25 8.31 0.12
C THR A 80 -8.41 6.91 -0.46
N PRO A 81 -8.68 6.80 -1.78
CA PRO A 81 -8.92 5.51 -2.39
C PRO A 81 -7.65 4.67 -2.34
N VAL A 82 -7.69 3.55 -1.63
CA VAL A 82 -6.62 2.52 -1.63
C VAL A 82 -6.38 1.98 -3.06
N PHE A 83 -7.39 2.05 -3.91
CA PHE A 83 -7.34 1.69 -5.32
C PHE A 83 -7.92 2.81 -6.19
N GLN A 84 -7.22 3.13 -7.28
CA GLN A 84 -7.71 4.01 -8.33
C GLN A 84 -8.04 3.20 -9.57
N ILE A 85 -9.24 3.39 -10.12
CA ILE A 85 -9.67 2.77 -11.38
C ILE A 85 -9.73 3.84 -12.47
N PHE A 86 -9.03 3.64 -13.57
CA PHE A 86 -9.04 4.56 -14.71
C PHE A 86 -8.87 3.82 -16.05
N PRO A 87 -9.42 4.35 -17.16
CA PRO A 87 -10.30 5.51 -17.19
C PRO A 87 -11.66 5.18 -16.58
N ASN A 88 -12.32 6.20 -16.02
CA ASN A 88 -13.71 6.12 -15.59
C ASN A 88 -14.34 7.49 -15.88
N PRO A 89 -15.16 7.64 -16.94
CA PRO A 89 -15.85 6.58 -17.69
C PRO A 89 -14.95 5.73 -18.62
N VAL A 90 -15.32 4.47 -18.84
CA VAL A 90 -14.63 3.50 -19.70
C VAL A 90 -15.18 3.56 -21.12
N THR A 91 -14.31 3.77 -22.11
CA THR A 91 -14.68 3.75 -23.54
C THR A 91 -14.00 2.64 -24.34
N ALA A 92 -12.82 2.17 -23.90
CA ALA A 92 -11.97 1.23 -24.64
C ALA A 92 -12.07 -0.23 -24.17
N ASN A 93 -13.16 -0.61 -23.48
CA ASN A 93 -13.34 -1.94 -22.85
C ASN A 93 -12.23 -2.36 -21.88
N GLN A 94 -11.32 -1.47 -21.48
CA GLN A 94 -10.24 -1.78 -20.56
C GLN A 94 -10.13 -0.72 -19.47
N ILE A 95 -9.75 -1.18 -18.29
CA ILE A 95 -9.38 -0.34 -17.16
C ILE A 95 -8.03 -0.77 -16.62
N GLN A 96 -7.34 0.21 -16.05
CA GLN A 96 -6.22 0.03 -15.18
C GLN A 96 -6.65 0.27 -13.74
N ILE A 97 -6.24 -0.64 -12.86
CA ILE A 97 -6.38 -0.51 -11.42
C ILE A 97 -4.99 -0.25 -10.85
N LYS A 98 -4.81 0.91 -10.23
CA LYS A 98 -3.60 1.26 -9.49
C LYS A 98 -3.86 1.06 -8.00
N ALA A 99 -3.17 0.09 -7.41
CA ALA A 99 -3.08 -0.06 -5.97
C ALA A 99 -2.14 1.04 -5.44
N LEU A 100 -2.64 1.86 -4.52
CA LEU A 100 -1.82 2.81 -3.75
C LEU A 100 -1.23 2.15 -2.49
N THR A 101 -1.45 0.83 -2.34
CA THR A 101 -0.91 0.01 -1.26
C THR A 101 -0.17 -1.20 -1.81
N PHE A 102 0.45 -1.97 -0.91
CA PHE A 102 1.08 -3.24 -1.23
C PHE A 102 0.08 -4.41 -1.37
N ASP A 103 -1.22 -4.13 -1.27
CA ASP A 103 -2.23 -5.16 -1.35
C ASP A 103 -2.26 -5.79 -2.74
N LYS A 104 -2.23 -7.12 -2.76
CA LYS A 104 -2.41 -7.89 -3.99
C LYS A 104 -3.91 -7.98 -4.28
N ILE A 105 -4.30 -7.63 -5.50
CA ILE A 105 -5.64 -7.91 -6.00
C ILE A 105 -5.75 -9.42 -6.21
N ILE A 106 -6.69 -10.05 -5.50
CA ILE A 106 -7.05 -11.46 -5.66
C ILE A 106 -7.96 -11.60 -6.88
N ASP A 107 -9.03 -10.81 -6.90
CA ASP A 107 -9.97 -10.75 -8.01
C ASP A 107 -10.68 -9.39 -8.08
N LEU A 108 -11.34 -9.15 -9.21
CA LEU A 108 -12.22 -8.02 -9.45
C LEU A 108 -13.60 -8.56 -9.79
N GLN A 109 -14.61 -8.12 -9.06
CA GLN A 109 -16.01 -8.30 -9.40
C GLN A 109 -16.61 -6.99 -9.87
N VAL A 110 -17.55 -7.08 -10.79
CA VAL A 110 -18.42 -5.95 -11.14
C VAL A 110 -19.86 -6.36 -10.95
N VAL A 111 -20.65 -5.45 -10.39
CA VAL A 111 -22.06 -5.67 -10.08
C VAL A 111 -22.87 -4.62 -10.82
N ASP A 112 -23.87 -5.05 -11.60
CA ASP A 112 -24.80 -4.13 -12.25
C ASP A 112 -25.89 -3.63 -11.28
N LEU A 113 -26.76 -2.73 -11.76
CA LEU A 113 -27.85 -2.17 -10.95
C LEU A 113 -28.93 -3.20 -10.57
N GLN A 114 -28.96 -4.36 -11.24
CA GLN A 114 -29.86 -5.47 -10.94
C GLN A 114 -29.23 -6.47 -9.96
N GLY A 115 -27.99 -6.22 -9.51
CA GLY A 115 -27.28 -7.09 -8.58
C GLY A 115 -26.58 -8.28 -9.25
N LYS A 116 -26.55 -8.35 -10.58
CA LYS A 116 -25.83 -9.40 -11.31
C LYS A 116 -24.33 -9.19 -11.13
N MET A 117 -23.68 -10.18 -10.54
CA MET A 117 -22.24 -10.19 -10.32
C MET A 117 -21.51 -10.87 -11.48
N ILE A 118 -20.44 -10.23 -11.97
CA ILE A 118 -19.58 -10.75 -13.04
C ILE A 118 -18.13 -10.68 -12.55
N ASN A 119 -17.43 -11.81 -12.58
CA ASN A 119 -16.01 -11.86 -12.28
C ASN A 119 -15.21 -11.38 -13.48
N ILE A 120 -14.30 -10.44 -13.24
CA ILE A 120 -13.37 -9.91 -14.24
C ILE A 120 -11.98 -10.42 -13.95
N LEU A 121 -11.32 -10.98 -14.96
CA LEU A 121 -9.93 -11.38 -14.86
C LEU A 121 -9.03 -10.14 -14.81
N VAL A 122 -8.18 -10.12 -13.78
CA VAL A 122 -7.21 -9.04 -13.56
C VAL A 122 -5.82 -9.56 -13.86
N LYS A 123 -5.10 -8.88 -14.76
CA LYS A 123 -3.70 -9.20 -15.09
C LYS A 123 -2.79 -8.18 -14.44
N LYS A 124 -1.80 -8.64 -13.68
CA LYS A 124 -0.74 -7.75 -13.16
C LYS A 124 0.10 -7.25 -14.35
N SER A 125 0.18 -5.93 -14.52
CA SER A 125 0.99 -5.29 -15.57
C SER A 125 2.35 -4.87 -15.02
N GLU A 126 2.37 -4.21 -13.86
CA GLU A 126 3.58 -3.77 -13.16
C GLU A 126 3.37 -3.83 -11.64
N ARG A 127 4.37 -3.42 -10.84
CA ARG A 127 4.20 -3.32 -9.38
C ARG A 127 3.06 -2.34 -9.05
N GLY A 128 2.03 -2.83 -8.37
CA GLY A 128 0.86 -2.03 -7.98
C GLY A 128 -0.07 -1.62 -9.12
N LYS A 129 0.14 -2.11 -10.35
CA LYS A 129 -0.72 -1.81 -11.50
C LYS A 129 -1.28 -3.09 -12.11
N TYR A 130 -2.58 -3.07 -12.37
CA TYR A 130 -3.32 -4.18 -12.91
C TYR A 130 -4.19 -3.73 -14.08
N LEU A 131 -4.38 -4.61 -15.05
CA LEU A 131 -5.24 -4.39 -16.21
C LEU A 131 -6.42 -5.36 -16.15
N ALA A 132 -7.61 -4.84 -16.44
CA ALA A 132 -8.84 -5.62 -16.50
C ALA A 132 -9.56 -5.38 -17.83
N ASP A 133 -10.00 -6.47 -18.45
CA ASP A 133 -10.77 -6.45 -19.70
C ASP A 133 -12.27 -6.55 -19.38
N LEU A 134 -13.01 -5.53 -19.80
CA LEU A 134 -14.43 -5.33 -19.59
C LEU A 134 -15.25 -5.55 -20.87
N SER A 135 -14.67 -6.16 -21.91
CA SER A 135 -15.35 -6.46 -23.19
C SER A 135 -16.64 -7.26 -23.01
N GLN A 136 -16.68 -8.14 -22.01
CA GLN A 136 -17.86 -8.94 -21.65
C GLN A 136 -19.01 -8.15 -21.00
N LEU A 137 -18.79 -6.88 -20.62
CA LEU A 137 -19.81 -6.06 -19.98
C LEU A 137 -20.55 -5.20 -21.02
N PRO A 138 -21.88 -5.10 -20.99
CA PRO A 138 -22.58 -4.05 -21.72
C PRO A 138 -22.23 -2.64 -21.20
N SER A 139 -22.50 -1.60 -21.99
CA SER A 139 -22.48 -0.22 -21.50
C SER A 139 -23.48 -0.06 -20.35
N GLY A 140 -23.10 0.66 -19.31
CA GLY A 140 -23.92 0.78 -18.11
C GLY A 140 -23.13 1.24 -16.88
N LEU A 141 -23.87 1.37 -15.78
CA LEU A 141 -23.31 1.71 -14.48
C LEU A 141 -23.11 0.46 -13.63
N TYR A 142 -21.92 0.34 -13.04
CA TYR A 142 -21.51 -0.80 -12.24
C TYR A 142 -20.88 -0.36 -10.91
N ILE A 143 -20.88 -1.27 -9.94
CA ILE A 143 -20.01 -1.21 -8.77
C ILE A 143 -18.88 -2.22 -8.98
N ALA A 144 -17.66 -1.72 -9.09
CA ALA A 144 -16.45 -2.52 -9.06
C ALA A 144 -16.10 -2.87 -7.60
N ILE A 145 -15.92 -4.16 -7.32
CA ILE A 145 -15.53 -4.71 -6.03
C ILE A 145 -14.17 -5.38 -6.19
N ILE A 146 -13.15 -4.82 -5.55
CA ILE A 146 -11.78 -5.34 -5.57
C ILE A 146 -11.59 -6.15 -4.30
N HIS A 147 -11.24 -7.42 -4.45
CA HIS A 147 -10.93 -8.30 -3.32
C HIS A 147 -9.43 -8.38 -3.10
N THR A 148 -9.01 -8.22 -1.85
CA THR A 148 -7.64 -8.40 -1.39
C THR A 148 -7.62 -9.35 -0.19
N ALA A 149 -6.43 -9.80 0.22
CA ALA A 149 -6.29 -10.62 1.42
C ALA A 149 -6.69 -9.88 2.71
N ARG A 150 -6.79 -8.54 2.66
CA ARG A 150 -7.05 -7.68 3.82
C ARG A 150 -8.44 -7.06 3.82
N GLY A 151 -9.21 -7.22 2.74
CA GLY A 151 -10.58 -6.70 2.67
C GLY A 151 -11.10 -6.49 1.26
N THR A 152 -12.24 -5.80 1.18
CA THR A 152 -12.94 -5.52 -0.07
C THR A 152 -13.06 -4.02 -0.29
N TYR A 153 -12.76 -3.55 -1.49
CA TYR A 153 -12.84 -2.14 -1.85
C TYR A 153 -13.87 -1.94 -2.96
N ARG A 154 -14.70 -0.90 -2.85
CA ARG A 154 -15.78 -0.64 -3.79
C ARG A 154 -15.57 0.68 -4.50
N SER A 155 -15.82 0.70 -5.80
CA SER A 155 -15.75 1.92 -6.60
C SER A 155 -16.83 1.93 -7.66
N LYS A 156 -17.40 3.11 -7.94
CA LYS A 156 -18.36 3.30 -9.01
C LYS A 156 -17.64 3.23 -10.35
N LEU A 157 -18.17 2.48 -11.30
CA LEU A 157 -17.59 2.31 -12.63
C LEU A 157 -18.64 2.58 -13.71
N LEU A 158 -18.42 3.59 -14.55
CA LEU A 158 -19.28 3.89 -15.69
C LEU A 158 -18.63 3.36 -16.97
N LYS A 159 -19.32 2.48 -17.69
CA LYS A 159 -18.93 2.02 -19.02
C LYS A 159 -19.84 2.65 -20.07
N LEU A 160 -19.25 3.31 -21.07
CA LEU A 160 -19.94 3.93 -22.20
C LEU A 160 -19.98 2.99 -23.39
#